data_AF-A0A9P7K4Q1-F1
#
_entry.id   AF-A0A9P7K4Q1-F1
#
_cell.length_a   1.000
_cell.length_b   1.000
_cell.length_c   1.000
_cell.angle_alpha   90.00
_cell.angle_beta   90.00
_cell.angle_gamma   90.00
#
_symmetry.space_group_name_H-M   'P 1'
#
loop_
_entity.id
_entity.type
_entity.pdbx_description
1 polymer ?
#
loop_
_entity_poly.entity_id
_entity_poly.type
_entity_poly.pdbx_seq_one_letter_code
_entity_poly.pdbx_strand_id
1 'polypeptide(L)'
;MSTTLLLTHLQNPNPKVDLSTLSAALAHHLTVEVPGPISLAAATVSSPFFLAYPPTNERLQALVTTFQHAAQLRHKALVKKAGVGWSLSRAIFSESVEKGLRNWAHAVIRGMQGGRGVIRLACSVGLLLGITGLQRSGFTDGRVEDEIIISLAEVMDDFSAQTGDWEKEFRPPMNETVLSLTLILASQSLPLIPKPKLKTLPMSLLANFLASTIDSAFHHGNFLKPIPRSTTSDLLSKLAATILGILIDSSKTGLQDSLNMMHTFRNTAHRIERSWKGSKLATIHSDDELSPETRDLSTGIWLLLKTLLFSIVMVADSVLGAAVYARPSQSLGKSSPQELAECILLTLSHIAFVVSELGGVTATATGNDPGFAELRKVFYLALDVLAFQEKDTSTLNYCELFVKKLVADLGVHACTLRATGAFDQAKIAYTLACIEQLVPSLGVSCLADDVWGLCVPYLVDPSHRETFESAHSVILSIFTFHAQQRCGGDLFETQHDERITESTSTSPDATQFVHRMIPYYAQCLIEVGGYFPAIRNYSSAEHC
;
A
#
# COMPACT_ATOMS: atom_id res chain seq x y z
N MET A 1 -44.46 0.71 0.70
CA MET A 1 -44.54 -0.21 -0.46
C MET A 1 -44.93 -1.60 0.02
N SER A 2 -45.94 -2.25 -0.57
CA SER A 2 -46.29 -3.63 -0.23
C SER A 2 -45.22 -4.61 -0.71
N THR A 3 -45.13 -5.80 -0.10
CA THR A 3 -44.14 -6.82 -0.49
C THR A 3 -44.37 -7.33 -1.92
N THR A 4 -45.63 -7.46 -2.35
CA THR A 4 -45.95 -7.84 -3.74
C THR A 4 -45.44 -6.83 -4.75
N LEU A 5 -45.63 -5.53 -4.48
CA LEU A 5 -45.14 -4.45 -5.34
C LEU A 5 -43.61 -4.40 -5.37
N LEU A 6 -42.95 -4.62 -4.22
CA LEU A 6 -41.49 -4.77 -4.16
C LEU A 6 -40.98 -5.90 -5.05
N LEU A 7 -41.60 -7.09 -4.97
CA LEU A 7 -41.22 -8.24 -5.79
C LEU A 7 -41.42 -7.95 -7.29
N THR A 8 -42.50 -7.28 -7.68
CA THR A 8 -42.72 -6.84 -9.06
C THR A 8 -41.62 -5.89 -9.54
N HIS A 9 -41.15 -4.98 -8.68
CA HIS A 9 -40.03 -4.09 -9.04
C HIS A 9 -38.70 -4.82 -9.13
N LEU A 10 -38.42 -5.78 -8.25
CA LEU A 10 -37.20 -6.60 -8.34
C LEU A 10 -37.18 -7.46 -9.62
N GLN A 11 -38.34 -7.98 -10.04
CA GLN A 11 -38.47 -8.76 -11.28
C GLN A 11 -38.32 -7.92 -12.55
N ASN A 12 -38.41 -6.59 -12.46
CA ASN A 12 -38.25 -5.69 -13.61
C ASN A 12 -36.79 -5.22 -13.71
N PRO A 13 -36.07 -5.44 -14.83
CA PRO A 13 -34.69 -4.98 -15.00
C PRO A 13 -34.57 -3.44 -14.99
N ASN A 14 -35.64 -2.73 -15.31
CA ASN A 14 -35.71 -1.26 -15.37
C ASN A 14 -36.93 -0.74 -14.58
N PRO A 15 -36.92 -0.84 -13.24
CA PRO A 15 -38.01 -0.34 -12.43
C PRO A 15 -38.07 1.19 -12.54
N LYS A 16 -39.29 1.75 -12.54
CA LYS A 16 -39.51 3.21 -12.52
C LYS A 16 -39.28 3.85 -11.14
N VAL A 17 -38.97 3.02 -10.14
CA VAL A 17 -38.77 3.44 -8.76
C VAL A 17 -37.28 3.70 -8.57
N ASP A 18 -36.96 4.77 -7.86
CA ASP A 18 -35.59 5.12 -7.52
C ASP A 18 -34.92 4.01 -6.67
N LEU A 19 -33.62 3.81 -6.90
CA LEU A 19 -32.82 2.78 -6.23
C LEU A 19 -32.86 2.94 -4.71
N SER A 20 -32.79 4.18 -4.21
CA SER A 20 -32.87 4.48 -2.77
C SER A 20 -34.17 3.99 -2.13
N THR A 21 -35.30 4.18 -2.82
CA THR A 21 -36.63 3.78 -2.36
C THR A 21 -36.76 2.26 -2.37
N LEU A 22 -36.23 1.61 -3.40
CA LEU A 22 -36.20 0.15 -3.50
C LEU A 22 -35.37 -0.47 -2.37
N SER A 23 -34.18 0.07 -2.12
CA SER A 23 -33.27 -0.33 -1.04
C SER A 23 -33.90 -0.15 0.35
N ALA A 24 -34.50 1.01 0.62
CA ALA A 24 -35.16 1.26 1.90
C ALA A 24 -36.34 0.30 2.15
N ALA A 25 -37.16 0.05 1.11
CA ALA A 25 -38.26 -0.89 1.21
C ALA A 25 -37.77 -2.33 1.41
N LEU A 26 -36.73 -2.74 0.69
CA LEU A 26 -36.13 -4.05 0.83
C LEU A 26 -35.55 -4.26 2.24
N ALA A 27 -34.82 -3.28 2.77
CA ALA A 27 -34.28 -3.31 4.14
C ALA A 27 -35.40 -3.48 5.17
N HIS A 28 -36.50 -2.72 5.02
CA HIS A 28 -37.66 -2.82 5.89
C HIS A 28 -38.29 -4.22 5.84
N HIS A 29 -38.59 -4.73 4.65
CA HIS A 29 -39.25 -6.03 4.47
C HIS A 29 -38.39 -7.22 4.91
N LEU A 30 -37.06 -7.14 4.81
CA LEU A 30 -36.15 -8.16 5.33
C LEU A 30 -36.23 -8.32 6.86
N THR A 31 -36.74 -7.31 7.58
CA THR A 31 -36.86 -7.35 9.05
C THR A 31 -38.18 -7.96 9.54
N VAL A 32 -39.20 -7.99 8.69
CA VAL A 32 -40.56 -8.48 9.00
C VAL A 32 -40.60 -10.00 8.89
N GLU A 33 -41.40 -10.67 9.72
CA GLU A 33 -41.43 -12.14 9.80
C GLU A 33 -42.19 -12.81 8.63
N VAL A 34 -43.04 -12.07 7.91
CA VAL A 34 -43.84 -12.57 6.78
C VAL A 34 -43.74 -11.61 5.59
N PRO A 35 -43.31 -12.07 4.40
CA PRO A 35 -42.80 -13.42 4.13
C PRO A 35 -41.45 -13.64 4.81
N GLY A 36 -41.10 -14.91 5.07
CA GLY A 36 -39.85 -15.21 5.77
C GLY A 36 -38.63 -14.65 5.03
N PRO A 37 -37.57 -14.23 5.75
CA PRO A 37 -36.39 -13.56 5.18
C PRO A 37 -35.70 -14.38 4.08
N ILE A 38 -35.82 -15.72 4.13
CA ILE A 38 -35.32 -16.65 3.11
C ILE A 38 -35.86 -16.29 1.73
N SER A 39 -37.18 -16.15 1.61
CA SER A 39 -37.84 -15.95 0.31
C SER A 39 -37.49 -14.59 -0.33
N LEU A 40 -37.37 -13.54 0.49
CA LEU A 40 -37.05 -12.20 0.01
C LEU A 40 -35.56 -12.07 -0.33
N ALA A 41 -34.67 -12.69 0.45
CA ALA A 41 -33.26 -12.79 0.11
C ALA A 41 -33.06 -13.55 -1.21
N ALA A 42 -33.77 -14.67 -1.41
CA ALA A 42 -33.76 -15.43 -2.67
C ALA A 42 -34.23 -14.60 -3.87
N ALA A 43 -35.35 -13.89 -3.71
CA ALA A 43 -35.86 -12.98 -4.73
C ALA A 43 -34.89 -11.84 -5.05
N THR A 44 -34.15 -11.36 -4.04
CA THR A 44 -33.15 -10.28 -4.21
C THR A 44 -31.95 -10.76 -5.00
N VAL A 45 -31.35 -11.89 -4.64
CA VAL A 45 -30.15 -12.40 -5.33
C VAL A 45 -30.44 -12.92 -6.74
N SER A 46 -31.69 -13.29 -7.00
CA SER A 46 -32.20 -13.73 -8.31
C SER A 46 -32.84 -12.60 -9.12
N SER A 47 -32.81 -11.37 -8.61
CA SER A 47 -33.50 -10.20 -9.17
C SER A 47 -32.87 -9.76 -10.50
N PRO A 48 -33.62 -9.76 -11.63
CA PRO A 48 -33.16 -9.20 -12.89
C PRO A 48 -32.65 -7.75 -12.77
N PHE A 49 -33.19 -6.96 -11.84
CA PHE A 49 -32.73 -5.60 -11.58
C PHE A 49 -31.27 -5.55 -11.12
N PHE A 50 -30.90 -6.40 -10.16
CA PHE A 50 -29.53 -6.46 -9.65
C PHE A 50 -28.60 -7.29 -10.54
N LEU A 51 -29.17 -8.23 -11.31
CA LEU A 51 -28.46 -9.07 -12.27
C LEU A 51 -28.24 -8.41 -13.63
N ALA A 52 -28.90 -7.28 -13.91
CA ALA A 52 -28.76 -6.55 -15.16
C ALA A 52 -27.27 -6.25 -15.43
N TYR A 53 -26.80 -6.73 -16.58
CA TYR A 53 -25.38 -6.76 -16.90
C TYR A 53 -24.97 -5.52 -17.71
N PRO A 54 -23.82 -4.90 -17.41
CA PRO A 54 -22.93 -5.20 -16.28
C PRO A 54 -23.45 -4.66 -14.94
N PRO A 55 -23.15 -5.32 -13.80
CA PRO A 55 -23.48 -4.77 -12.49
C PRO A 55 -22.75 -3.44 -12.30
N THR A 56 -23.46 -2.45 -11.77
CA THR A 56 -22.89 -1.13 -11.47
C THR A 56 -22.48 -1.05 -10.01
N ASN A 57 -21.45 -0.24 -9.71
CA ASN A 57 -21.03 0.01 -8.33
C ASN A 57 -22.21 0.50 -7.47
N GLU A 58 -23.02 1.40 -8.00
CA GLU A 58 -24.17 1.98 -7.31
C GLU A 58 -25.17 0.91 -6.86
N ARG A 59 -25.52 -0.05 -7.72
CA ARG A 59 -26.43 -1.14 -7.39
C ARG A 59 -25.85 -2.09 -6.35
N LEU A 60 -24.55 -2.39 -6.43
CA LEU A 60 -23.88 -3.26 -5.46
C LEU A 60 -23.76 -2.59 -4.09
N GLN A 61 -23.38 -1.31 -4.04
CA GLN A 61 -23.34 -0.54 -2.79
C GLN A 61 -24.75 -0.39 -2.19
N ALA A 62 -25.77 -0.18 -3.03
CA ALA A 62 -27.15 -0.14 -2.57
C ALA A 62 -27.56 -1.47 -1.89
N LEU A 63 -27.12 -2.63 -2.38
CA LEU A 63 -27.31 -3.92 -1.71
C LEU A 63 -26.56 -3.98 -0.36
N VAL A 64 -25.28 -3.58 -0.33
CA VAL A 64 -24.49 -3.52 0.92
C VAL A 64 -25.24 -2.70 1.97
N THR A 65 -25.62 -1.46 1.64
CA THR A 65 -26.33 -0.56 2.54
C THR A 65 -27.70 -1.11 2.95
N THR A 66 -28.42 -1.76 2.03
CA THR A 66 -29.72 -2.38 2.32
C THR A 66 -29.61 -3.47 3.39
N PHE A 67 -28.68 -4.41 3.22
CA PHE A 67 -28.51 -5.52 4.15
C PHE A 67 -27.90 -5.06 5.49
N GLN A 68 -27.02 -4.06 5.46
CA GLN A 68 -26.51 -3.39 6.65
C GLN A 68 -27.65 -2.78 7.47
N HIS A 69 -28.53 -2.00 6.84
CA HIS A 69 -29.68 -1.42 7.53
C HIS A 69 -30.70 -2.46 7.98
N ALA A 70 -30.93 -3.51 7.20
CA ALA A 70 -31.81 -4.61 7.59
C ALA A 70 -31.33 -5.27 8.90
N ALA A 71 -30.02 -5.53 9.03
CA ALA A 71 -29.44 -6.08 10.25
C ALA A 71 -29.61 -5.15 11.46
N GLN A 72 -29.36 -3.85 11.28
CA GLN A 72 -29.55 -2.84 12.32
C GLN A 72 -31.02 -2.70 12.76
N LEU A 73 -31.94 -2.67 11.81
CA LEU A 73 -33.38 -2.60 12.07
C LEU A 73 -33.87 -3.88 12.77
N ARG A 74 -33.38 -5.06 12.36
CA ARG A 74 -33.72 -6.33 13.01
C ARG A 74 -33.22 -6.36 14.46
N HIS A 75 -31.99 -5.92 14.70
CA HIS A 75 -31.45 -5.82 16.06
C HIS A 75 -32.31 -4.88 16.93
N LYS A 76 -32.66 -3.68 16.44
CA LYS A 76 -33.55 -2.75 17.15
C LYS A 76 -34.91 -3.37 17.48
N ALA A 77 -35.49 -4.12 16.54
CA ALA A 77 -36.75 -4.82 16.75
C ALA A 77 -36.65 -5.91 17.84
N LEU A 78 -35.56 -6.68 17.84
CA LEU A 78 -35.30 -7.71 18.87
C LEU A 78 -35.05 -7.09 20.25
N VAL A 79 -34.29 -6.00 20.34
CA VAL A 79 -34.09 -5.25 21.60
C VAL A 79 -35.41 -4.71 22.13
N LYS A 80 -36.25 -4.12 21.28
CA LYS A 80 -37.58 -3.65 21.68
C LYS A 80 -38.46 -4.80 22.17
N LYS A 81 -38.45 -5.95 21.48
CA LYS A 81 -39.20 -7.16 21.89
C LYS A 81 -38.73 -7.68 23.25
N ALA A 82 -37.43 -7.65 23.52
CA ALA A 82 -36.85 -8.02 24.81
C ALA A 82 -37.22 -7.03 25.93
N GLY A 83 -37.27 -5.72 25.63
CA GLY A 83 -37.57 -4.67 26.62
C GLY A 83 -39.03 -4.57 27.07
N VAL A 84 -39.99 -4.93 26.20
CA VAL A 84 -41.44 -4.75 26.46
C VAL A 84 -42.03 -5.81 27.42
N GLY A 85 -41.24 -6.79 27.87
CA GLY A 85 -41.73 -7.97 28.60
C GLY A 85 -41.12 -8.23 29.97
N TRP A 86 -40.89 -7.20 30.81
CA TRP A 86 -40.23 -7.28 32.13
C TRP A 86 -40.94 -8.10 33.23
N SER A 87 -41.73 -9.13 32.89
CA SER A 87 -42.02 -10.17 33.88
C SER A 87 -40.78 -11.05 34.06
N LEU A 88 -40.29 -11.18 35.29
CA LEU A 88 -39.09 -11.96 35.63
C LEU A 88 -39.13 -13.38 35.03
N SER A 89 -40.33 -13.96 34.96
CA SER A 89 -40.61 -15.26 34.35
C SER A 89 -40.42 -15.30 32.84
N ARG A 90 -40.72 -14.23 32.08
CA ARG A 90 -40.51 -14.21 30.62
C ARG A 90 -39.06 -13.95 30.24
N ALA A 91 -38.32 -13.19 31.05
CA ALA A 91 -36.93 -12.86 30.77
C ALA A 91 -36.05 -14.13 30.67
N ILE A 92 -36.28 -15.11 31.56
CA ILE A 92 -35.51 -16.37 31.61
C ILE A 92 -35.76 -17.25 30.38
N PHE A 93 -36.98 -17.22 29.80
CA PHE A 93 -37.34 -18.04 28.63
C PHE A 93 -37.28 -17.28 27.30
N SER A 94 -37.02 -15.98 27.31
CA SER A 94 -36.92 -15.20 26.07
C SER A 94 -35.64 -15.55 25.31
N GLU A 95 -35.76 -15.73 24.00
CA GLU A 95 -34.60 -15.90 23.14
C GLU A 95 -33.70 -14.67 23.23
N SER A 96 -32.40 -14.86 23.47
CA SER A 96 -31.47 -13.73 23.53
C SER A 96 -31.47 -12.97 22.21
N VAL A 97 -31.30 -11.65 22.29
CA VAL A 97 -31.24 -10.77 21.10
C VAL A 97 -30.18 -11.29 20.11
N GLU A 98 -29.04 -11.76 20.62
CA GLU A 98 -27.97 -12.36 19.82
C GLU A 98 -28.40 -13.63 19.10
N LYS A 99 -29.08 -14.56 19.79
CA LYS A 99 -29.56 -15.81 19.17
C LYS A 99 -30.63 -15.53 18.12
N GLY A 100 -31.55 -14.60 18.41
CA GLY A 100 -32.56 -14.17 17.44
C GLY A 100 -31.97 -13.50 16.20
N LEU A 101 -30.93 -12.68 16.37
CA LEU A 101 -30.22 -12.05 15.26
C LEU A 101 -29.44 -13.08 14.44
N ARG A 102 -28.76 -14.02 15.08
CA ARG A 102 -28.05 -15.14 14.43
C ARG A 102 -29.00 -15.99 13.59
N ASN A 103 -30.15 -16.36 14.16
CA ASN A 103 -31.15 -17.15 13.46
C ASN A 103 -31.70 -16.42 12.23
N TRP A 104 -31.92 -15.11 12.35
CA TRP A 104 -32.31 -14.26 11.22
C TRP A 104 -31.21 -14.18 10.15
N ALA A 105 -29.96 -13.90 10.53
CA ALA A 105 -28.82 -13.82 9.60
C ALA A 105 -28.63 -15.14 8.85
N HIS A 106 -28.73 -16.27 9.54
CA HIS A 106 -28.68 -17.60 8.94
C HIS A 106 -29.83 -17.83 7.95
N ALA A 107 -31.05 -17.40 8.28
CA ALA A 107 -32.17 -17.49 7.36
C ALA A 107 -31.95 -16.63 6.10
N VAL A 108 -31.39 -15.42 6.24
CA VAL A 108 -31.00 -14.57 5.13
C VAL A 108 -29.95 -15.26 4.25
N ILE A 109 -28.87 -15.80 4.84
CA ILE A 109 -27.82 -16.54 4.10
C ILE A 109 -28.40 -17.73 3.33
N ARG A 110 -29.28 -18.52 3.95
CA ARG A 110 -29.96 -19.62 3.24
C ARG A 110 -30.76 -19.14 2.04
N GLY A 111 -31.42 -17.98 2.16
CA GLY A 111 -32.14 -17.38 1.05
C GLY A 111 -31.23 -16.91 -0.08
N MET A 112 -29.98 -16.53 0.22
CA MET A 112 -29.02 -16.09 -0.80
C MET A 112 -28.40 -17.25 -1.60
N GLN A 113 -28.58 -18.50 -1.16
CA GLN A 113 -28.05 -19.68 -1.84
C GLN A 113 -28.63 -19.80 -3.26
N GLY A 114 -27.76 -20.01 -4.25
CA GLY A 114 -28.13 -20.09 -5.66
C GLY A 114 -28.10 -18.76 -6.43
N GLY A 115 -27.84 -17.63 -5.75
CA GLY A 115 -27.55 -16.35 -6.42
C GLY A 115 -26.16 -16.32 -7.06
N ARG A 116 -25.90 -15.33 -7.92
CA ARG A 116 -24.53 -15.08 -8.45
C ARG A 116 -23.59 -14.64 -7.34
N GLY A 117 -22.35 -15.13 -7.35
CA GLY A 117 -21.32 -14.86 -6.33
C GLY A 117 -21.17 -13.36 -5.99
N VAL A 118 -21.10 -12.48 -7.00
CA VAL A 118 -20.96 -11.01 -6.76
C VAL A 118 -22.13 -10.39 -5.99
N ILE A 119 -23.36 -10.85 -6.24
CA ILE A 119 -24.57 -10.33 -5.57
C ILE A 119 -24.65 -10.89 -4.15
N ARG A 120 -24.36 -12.19 -3.98
CA ARG A 120 -24.25 -12.83 -2.67
C ARG A 120 -23.18 -12.16 -1.81
N LEU A 121 -22.04 -11.83 -2.40
CA LEU A 121 -20.96 -11.09 -1.75
C LEU A 121 -21.46 -9.72 -1.27
N ALA A 122 -22.07 -8.91 -2.14
CA ALA A 122 -22.58 -7.59 -1.75
C ALA A 122 -23.58 -7.65 -0.58
N CYS A 123 -24.54 -8.57 -0.63
CA CYS A 123 -25.51 -8.77 0.44
C CYS A 123 -24.84 -9.24 1.75
N SER A 124 -23.88 -10.17 1.66
CA SER A 124 -23.18 -10.72 2.84
C SER A 124 -22.21 -9.72 3.47
N VAL A 125 -21.54 -8.89 2.66
CA VAL A 125 -20.74 -7.74 3.11
C VAL A 125 -21.61 -6.78 3.91
N GLY A 126 -22.78 -6.40 3.38
CA GLY A 126 -23.74 -5.55 4.08
C GLY A 126 -24.20 -6.15 5.41
N LEU A 127 -24.52 -7.44 5.41
CA LEU A 127 -24.92 -8.18 6.60
C LEU A 127 -23.80 -8.19 7.66
N LEU A 128 -22.55 -8.46 7.27
CA LEU A 128 -21.40 -8.45 8.16
C LEU A 128 -21.18 -7.06 8.76
N LEU A 129 -21.13 -6.01 7.93
CA LEU A 129 -20.96 -4.62 8.38
C LEU A 129 -22.08 -4.20 9.35
N GLY A 130 -23.32 -4.62 9.08
CA GLY A 130 -24.47 -4.36 9.94
C GLY A 130 -24.34 -5.05 11.30
N ILE A 131 -23.87 -6.29 11.33
CA ILE A 131 -23.67 -7.07 12.55
C ILE A 131 -22.46 -6.53 13.35
N THR A 132 -21.33 -6.26 12.70
CA THR A 132 -20.11 -5.73 13.35
C THR A 132 -20.34 -4.35 13.96
N GLY A 133 -21.11 -3.48 13.29
CA GLY A 133 -21.47 -2.16 13.84
C GLY A 133 -22.31 -2.20 15.12
N LEU A 134 -22.91 -3.35 15.45
CA LEU A 134 -23.70 -3.55 16.68
C LEU A 134 -22.89 -4.17 17.82
N GLN A 135 -21.71 -4.72 17.54
CA GLN A 135 -20.92 -5.47 18.50
C GLN A 135 -20.21 -4.53 19.48
N ARG A 136 -20.71 -4.47 20.71
CA ARG A 136 -19.89 -4.12 21.90
C ARG A 136 -19.33 -5.36 22.61
N SER A 137 -19.65 -6.59 22.15
CA SER A 137 -19.51 -7.83 22.95
C SER A 137 -19.15 -9.11 22.17
N GLY A 138 -18.26 -9.06 21.17
CA GLY A 138 -17.62 -10.28 20.63
C GLY A 138 -18.52 -11.27 19.85
N PHE A 139 -19.70 -10.85 19.42
CA PHE A 139 -20.61 -11.69 18.61
C PHE A 139 -20.09 -11.84 17.17
N THR A 140 -19.28 -12.85 16.86
CA THR A 140 -18.94 -13.17 15.45
C THR A 140 -19.85 -14.29 14.93
N ASP A 141 -20.70 -13.99 13.94
CA ASP A 141 -21.43 -15.05 13.22
C ASP A 141 -20.55 -15.59 12.11
N GLY A 142 -19.84 -16.67 12.43
CA GLY A 142 -18.91 -17.30 11.50
C GLY A 142 -19.53 -17.67 10.15
N ARG A 143 -20.85 -17.89 10.06
CA ARG A 143 -21.50 -18.25 8.79
C ARG A 143 -21.53 -17.10 7.78
N VAL A 144 -21.65 -15.85 8.23
CA VAL A 144 -21.63 -14.69 7.33
C VAL A 144 -20.24 -14.55 6.71
N GLU A 145 -19.20 -14.75 7.52
CA GLU A 145 -17.80 -14.74 7.08
C GLU A 145 -17.53 -15.86 6.06
N ASP A 146 -18.02 -17.07 6.34
CA ASP A 146 -17.86 -18.22 5.44
C ASP A 146 -18.55 -17.98 4.10
N GLU A 147 -19.75 -17.39 4.11
CA GLU A 147 -20.49 -17.03 2.89
C GLU A 147 -19.76 -15.97 2.04
N ILE A 148 -19.10 -14.99 2.68
CA ILE A 148 -18.26 -13.99 1.98
C ILE A 148 -17.08 -14.68 1.29
N ILE A 149 -16.40 -15.58 1.99
CA ILE A 149 -15.27 -16.35 1.46
C ILE A 149 -15.73 -17.20 0.26
N ILE A 150 -16.82 -17.96 0.41
CA ILE A 150 -17.37 -18.81 -0.66
C ILE A 150 -17.77 -17.96 -1.87
N SER A 151 -18.51 -16.87 -1.65
CA SER A 151 -18.97 -15.98 -2.72
C SER A 151 -17.82 -15.32 -3.48
N LEU A 152 -16.75 -14.94 -2.77
CA LEU A 152 -15.54 -14.40 -3.39
C LEU A 152 -14.77 -15.48 -4.16
N ALA A 153 -14.63 -16.69 -3.60
CA ALA A 153 -13.97 -17.80 -4.27
C ALA A 153 -14.69 -18.17 -5.58
N GLU A 154 -16.02 -18.23 -5.57
CA GLU A 154 -16.82 -18.44 -6.80
C GLU A 154 -16.53 -17.39 -7.87
N VAL A 155 -16.48 -16.10 -7.50
CA VAL A 155 -16.12 -15.05 -8.45
C VAL A 155 -14.68 -15.22 -8.93
N MET A 156 -13.73 -15.54 -8.05
CA MET A 156 -12.34 -15.76 -8.44
C MET A 156 -12.18 -16.93 -9.42
N ASP A 157 -12.93 -18.02 -9.22
CA ASP A 157 -12.94 -19.19 -10.10
C ASP A 157 -13.52 -18.87 -11.48
N ASP A 158 -14.53 -17.99 -11.55
CA ASP A 158 -15.05 -17.46 -12.81
C ASP A 158 -13.95 -16.74 -13.61
N PHE A 159 -13.06 -15.99 -12.94
CA PHE A 159 -11.97 -15.24 -13.59
C PHE A 159 -10.67 -16.05 -13.77
N SER A 160 -10.43 -17.10 -12.98
CA SER A 160 -9.17 -17.86 -13.01
C SER A 160 -9.08 -18.90 -14.13
N ALA A 161 -10.23 -19.43 -14.59
CA ALA A 161 -10.29 -20.50 -15.58
C ALA A 161 -9.84 -20.11 -17.00
N GLN A 162 -9.23 -18.94 -17.17
CA GLN A 162 -8.57 -18.51 -18.40
C GLN A 162 -7.37 -19.40 -18.81
N THR A 163 -7.03 -20.42 -18.04
CA THR A 163 -5.98 -21.39 -18.36
C THR A 163 -6.44 -22.50 -19.32
N GLY A 164 -7.75 -22.75 -19.47
CA GLY A 164 -8.27 -23.73 -20.43
C GLY A 164 -8.76 -23.08 -21.72
N ASP A 165 -8.09 -23.32 -22.85
CA ASP A 165 -8.43 -22.69 -24.14
C ASP A 165 -9.86 -23.00 -24.63
N TRP A 166 -10.44 -24.14 -24.25
CA TRP A 166 -11.78 -24.53 -24.71
C TRP A 166 -12.91 -23.88 -23.90
N GLU A 167 -12.72 -23.60 -22.60
CA GLU A 167 -13.78 -23.00 -21.77
C GLU A 167 -14.04 -21.53 -22.10
N LYS A 168 -13.05 -20.86 -22.70
CA LYS A 168 -13.14 -19.45 -23.10
C LYS A 168 -14.24 -19.19 -24.12
N GLU A 169 -14.53 -20.16 -25.00
CA GLU A 169 -15.53 -20.00 -26.07
C GLU A 169 -16.97 -19.97 -25.54
N PHE A 170 -17.22 -20.59 -24.39
CA PHE A 170 -18.56 -20.70 -23.79
C PHE A 170 -18.84 -19.64 -22.71
N ARG A 171 -17.85 -18.81 -22.36
CA ARG A 171 -18.02 -17.78 -21.33
C ARG A 171 -18.36 -16.44 -22.00
N PRO A 172 -19.35 -15.68 -21.45
CA PRO A 172 -19.57 -14.32 -21.90
C PRO A 172 -18.29 -13.49 -21.69
N PRO A 173 -18.05 -12.46 -22.51
CA PRO A 173 -16.84 -11.64 -22.41
C PRO A 173 -16.69 -11.15 -20.97
N MET A 174 -15.56 -11.51 -20.37
CA MET A 174 -15.24 -11.13 -19.01
C MET A 174 -15.11 -9.61 -18.96
N ASN A 175 -15.86 -8.99 -18.06
CA ASN A 175 -15.77 -7.56 -17.83
C ASN A 175 -14.89 -7.36 -16.60
N GLU A 176 -13.67 -6.88 -16.80
CA GLU A 176 -12.70 -6.56 -15.73
C GLU A 176 -13.33 -5.68 -14.64
N THR A 177 -14.27 -4.81 -15.02
CA THR A 177 -15.06 -3.99 -14.09
C THR A 177 -15.74 -4.82 -13.01
N VAL A 178 -16.27 -6.01 -13.34
CA VAL A 178 -16.97 -6.87 -12.38
C VAL A 178 -16.01 -7.40 -11.32
N LEU A 179 -14.80 -7.82 -11.72
CA LEU A 179 -13.76 -8.26 -10.79
C LEU A 179 -13.33 -7.09 -9.89
N SER A 180 -13.07 -5.91 -10.46
CA SER A 180 -12.69 -4.74 -9.69
C SER A 180 -13.76 -4.35 -8.67
N LEU A 181 -15.04 -4.34 -9.06
CA LEU A 181 -16.16 -4.08 -8.14
C LEU A 181 -16.26 -5.14 -7.03
N THR A 182 -16.03 -6.41 -7.37
CA THR A 182 -16.02 -7.52 -6.40
C THR A 182 -14.89 -7.34 -5.38
N LEU A 183 -13.68 -6.97 -5.82
CA LEU A 183 -12.56 -6.73 -4.92
C LEU A 183 -12.77 -5.47 -4.06
N ILE A 184 -13.41 -4.43 -4.60
CA ILE A 184 -13.81 -3.25 -3.82
C ILE A 184 -14.79 -3.66 -2.73
N LEU A 185 -15.79 -4.50 -3.02
CA LEU A 185 -16.69 -5.02 -1.98
C LEU A 185 -15.94 -5.86 -0.94
N ALA A 186 -15.10 -6.79 -1.39
CA ALA A 186 -14.31 -7.65 -0.53
C ALA A 186 -13.39 -6.84 0.40
N SER A 187 -12.82 -5.73 -0.08
CA SER A 187 -11.95 -4.86 0.72
C SER A 187 -12.65 -4.22 1.93
N GLN A 188 -13.98 -4.12 1.91
CA GLN A 188 -14.76 -3.61 3.04
C GLN A 188 -14.96 -4.67 4.15
N SER A 189 -14.99 -5.96 3.79
CA SER A 189 -15.34 -7.05 4.72
C SER A 189 -14.17 -7.93 5.12
N LEU A 190 -13.24 -8.25 4.21
CA LEU A 190 -12.16 -9.19 4.48
C LEU A 190 -11.25 -8.77 5.65
N PRO A 191 -10.92 -7.48 5.87
CA PRO A 191 -10.19 -7.06 7.06
C PRO A 191 -10.91 -7.34 8.39
N LEU A 192 -12.23 -7.58 8.36
CA LEU A 192 -13.03 -7.92 9.54
C LEU A 192 -13.09 -9.45 9.79
N ILE A 193 -12.67 -10.27 8.81
CA ILE A 193 -12.71 -11.73 8.91
C ILE A 193 -11.42 -12.24 9.58
N PRO A 194 -11.51 -13.21 10.51
CA PRO A 194 -10.32 -13.80 11.13
C PRO A 194 -9.32 -14.37 10.12
N LYS A 195 -8.03 -14.06 10.29
CA LYS A 195 -6.93 -14.55 9.43
C LYS A 195 -6.96 -16.07 9.14
N PRO A 196 -7.27 -16.97 10.10
CA PRO A 196 -7.32 -18.41 9.82
C PRO A 196 -8.36 -18.80 8.77
N LYS A 197 -9.48 -18.07 8.69
CA LYS A 197 -10.51 -18.30 7.68
C LYS A 197 -10.09 -17.77 6.31
N LEU A 198 -9.42 -16.62 6.25
CA LEU A 198 -8.92 -16.06 5.00
C LEU A 198 -7.95 -17.01 4.27
N LYS A 199 -7.20 -17.84 5.03
CA LYS A 199 -6.29 -18.85 4.46
C LYS A 199 -6.97 -19.92 3.61
N THR A 200 -8.30 -20.03 3.63
CA THR A 200 -9.03 -20.98 2.77
C THR A 200 -9.18 -20.46 1.33
N LEU A 201 -8.99 -19.16 1.10
CA LEU A 201 -9.00 -18.57 -0.24
C LEU A 201 -7.70 -18.91 -1.00
N PRO A 202 -7.73 -18.94 -2.34
CA PRO A 202 -6.52 -19.02 -3.16
C PRO A 202 -5.76 -17.68 -3.10
N MET A 203 -5.02 -17.47 -2.00
CA MET A 203 -4.45 -16.17 -1.62
C MET A 203 -3.50 -15.58 -2.68
N SER A 204 -2.67 -16.38 -3.33
CA SER A 204 -1.77 -15.91 -4.39
C SER A 204 -2.54 -15.40 -5.61
N LEU A 205 -3.63 -16.08 -5.98
CA LEU A 205 -4.51 -15.63 -7.06
C LEU A 205 -5.21 -14.32 -6.68
N LEU A 206 -5.67 -14.20 -5.44
CA LEU A 206 -6.28 -12.96 -4.93
C LEU A 206 -5.28 -11.79 -4.96
N ALA A 207 -4.02 -12.03 -4.55
CA ALA A 207 -2.96 -11.03 -4.62
C ALA A 207 -2.70 -10.57 -6.06
N ASN A 208 -2.72 -11.49 -7.03
CA ASN A 208 -2.57 -11.16 -8.45
C ASN A 208 -3.74 -10.32 -8.98
N PHE A 209 -4.98 -10.67 -8.63
CA PHE A 209 -6.16 -9.88 -9.01
C PHE A 209 -6.14 -8.48 -8.37
N LEU A 210 -5.68 -8.36 -7.12
CA LEU A 210 -5.49 -7.07 -6.45
C LEU A 210 -4.41 -6.25 -7.16
N ALA A 211 -3.27 -6.84 -7.51
CA ALA A 211 -2.19 -6.15 -8.21
C ALA A 211 -2.68 -5.59 -9.55
N SER A 212 -3.35 -6.42 -10.36
CA SER A 212 -3.90 -6.00 -11.65
C SER A 212 -4.97 -4.91 -11.50
N THR A 213 -5.86 -5.03 -10.50
CA THR A 213 -6.91 -4.03 -10.27
C THR A 213 -6.33 -2.70 -9.79
N ILE A 214 -5.31 -2.74 -8.93
CA ILE A 214 -4.62 -1.54 -8.46
C ILE A 214 -3.87 -0.86 -9.62
N ASP A 215 -3.13 -1.61 -10.44
CA ASP A 215 -2.46 -1.05 -11.62
C ASP A 215 -3.44 -0.40 -12.60
N SER A 216 -4.58 -1.06 -12.85
CA SER A 216 -5.65 -0.51 -13.68
C SER A 216 -6.28 0.74 -13.05
N ALA A 217 -6.46 0.81 -11.72
CA ALA A 217 -6.96 1.99 -11.03
C ALA A 217 -6.02 3.20 -11.20
N PHE A 218 -4.72 2.95 -11.32
CA PHE A 218 -3.71 3.95 -11.66
C PHE A 218 -3.44 4.07 -13.18
N HIS A 219 -4.38 3.60 -14.01
CA HIS A 219 -4.34 3.71 -15.47
C HIS A 219 -3.07 3.13 -16.11
N HIS A 220 -2.46 2.12 -15.48
CA HIS A 220 -1.17 1.56 -15.87
C HIS A 220 -0.06 2.62 -15.95
N GLY A 221 -0.17 3.67 -15.12
CA GLY A 221 0.73 4.82 -15.08
C GLY A 221 0.44 5.95 -16.10
N ASN A 222 -0.64 5.83 -16.89
CA ASN A 222 -1.02 6.86 -17.87
C ASN A 222 -1.95 7.93 -17.26
N PHE A 223 -1.45 8.69 -16.30
CA PHE A 223 -2.25 9.60 -15.47
C PHE A 223 -2.72 10.91 -16.16
N LEU A 224 -2.20 11.24 -17.35
CA LEU A 224 -2.60 12.44 -18.10
C LEU A 224 -3.93 12.29 -18.87
N LYS A 225 -4.59 11.12 -18.77
CA LYS A 225 -5.93 10.92 -19.32
C LYS A 225 -6.99 11.41 -18.31
N PRO A 226 -8.17 11.87 -18.76
CA PRO A 226 -9.24 12.31 -17.86
C PRO A 226 -9.55 11.22 -16.83
N ILE A 227 -9.34 11.53 -15.55
CA ILE A 227 -9.43 10.56 -14.46
C ILE A 227 -10.92 10.37 -14.11
N PRO A 228 -11.47 9.14 -14.20
CA PRO A 228 -12.76 8.84 -13.60
C PRO A 228 -12.66 9.04 -12.09
N ARG A 229 -13.61 9.77 -11.48
CA ARG A 229 -13.61 10.13 -10.04
C ARG A 229 -13.87 8.95 -9.09
N SER A 230 -13.14 7.83 -9.20
CA SER A 230 -13.31 6.67 -8.31
C SER A 230 -12.09 6.48 -7.42
N THR A 231 -12.15 7.00 -6.20
CA THR A 231 -11.10 6.96 -5.17
C THR A 231 -11.20 5.73 -4.26
N THR A 232 -11.31 4.52 -4.82
CA THR A 232 -11.42 3.26 -4.03
C THR A 232 -10.11 2.52 -3.85
N SER A 233 -8.98 3.08 -4.29
CA SER A 233 -7.65 2.47 -4.21
C SER A 233 -7.21 2.19 -2.78
N ASP A 234 -7.55 3.05 -1.81
CA ASP A 234 -7.08 2.92 -0.42
C ASP A 234 -7.55 1.62 0.23
N LEU A 235 -8.80 1.22 -0.04
CA LEU A 235 -9.36 -0.02 0.48
C LEU A 235 -8.70 -1.24 -0.18
N LEU A 236 -8.45 -1.18 -1.49
CA LEU A 236 -7.76 -2.25 -2.23
C LEU A 236 -6.32 -2.43 -1.74
N SER A 237 -5.59 -1.34 -1.50
CA SER A 237 -4.23 -1.37 -0.96
C SER A 237 -4.19 -1.93 0.46
N LYS A 238 -5.17 -1.57 1.30
CA LYS A 238 -5.31 -2.14 2.65
C LYS A 238 -5.59 -3.64 2.61
N LEU A 239 -6.44 -4.07 1.68
CA LEU A 239 -6.70 -5.48 1.47
C LEU A 239 -5.44 -6.20 0.97
N ALA A 240 -4.75 -5.66 -0.03
CA ALA A 240 -3.50 -6.20 -0.57
C ALA A 240 -2.44 -6.36 0.53
N ALA A 241 -2.23 -5.34 1.36
CA ALA A 241 -1.34 -5.40 2.52
C ALA A 241 -1.70 -6.57 3.45
N THR A 242 -2.99 -6.70 3.79
CA THR A 242 -3.49 -7.79 4.66
C THR A 242 -3.25 -9.17 4.06
N ILE A 243 -3.57 -9.36 2.78
CA ILE A 243 -3.43 -10.63 2.06
C ILE A 243 -1.95 -11.02 1.93
N LEU A 244 -1.08 -10.09 1.56
CA LEU A 244 0.35 -10.33 1.40
C LEU A 244 1.04 -10.62 2.74
N GLY A 245 0.66 -9.93 3.82
CA GLY A 245 1.15 -10.25 5.16
C GLY A 245 0.78 -11.68 5.58
N ILE A 246 -0.47 -12.11 5.33
CA ILE A 246 -0.89 -13.50 5.60
C ILE A 246 -0.11 -14.49 4.72
N LEU A 247 0.13 -14.16 3.45
CA LEU A 247 0.88 -15.00 2.52
C LEU A 247 2.32 -15.20 2.98
N ILE A 248 3.04 -14.15 3.40
CA ILE A 248 4.41 -14.27 3.93
C ILE A 248 4.41 -15.15 5.18
N ASP A 249 3.44 -14.98 6.08
CA ASP A 249 3.33 -15.76 7.32
C ASP A 249 3.00 -17.25 7.10
N SER A 250 2.39 -17.61 5.97
CA SER A 250 1.76 -18.93 5.80
C SER A 250 2.16 -19.72 4.55
N SER A 251 2.76 -19.08 3.55
CA SER A 251 3.13 -19.70 2.27
C SER A 251 4.61 -19.49 1.96
N LYS A 252 5.24 -20.51 1.40
CA LYS A 252 6.61 -20.43 0.84
C LYS A 252 6.70 -19.48 -0.36
N THR A 253 5.58 -19.25 -1.06
CA THR A 253 5.51 -18.31 -2.18
C THR A 253 5.21 -16.90 -1.75
N GLY A 254 4.89 -16.65 -0.46
CA GLY A 254 4.37 -15.36 -0.03
C GLY A 254 5.32 -14.19 -0.29
N LEU A 255 6.63 -14.43 -0.18
CA LEU A 255 7.64 -13.43 -0.53
C LEU A 255 7.68 -13.14 -2.03
N GLN A 256 7.59 -14.16 -2.89
CA GLN A 256 7.53 -13.99 -4.34
C GLN A 256 6.23 -13.29 -4.78
N ASP A 257 5.10 -13.63 -4.17
CA ASP A 257 3.81 -12.98 -4.43
C ASP A 257 3.86 -11.49 -4.03
N SER A 258 4.53 -11.18 -2.91
CA SER A 258 4.77 -9.80 -2.47
C SER A 258 5.71 -9.05 -3.41
N LEU A 259 6.76 -9.71 -3.89
CA LEU A 259 7.68 -9.14 -4.87
C LEU A 259 6.97 -8.84 -6.21
N ASN A 260 6.06 -9.72 -6.66
CA ASN A 260 5.25 -9.50 -7.85
C ASN A 260 4.33 -8.27 -7.73
N MET A 261 3.70 -8.08 -6.56
CA MET A 261 2.95 -6.87 -6.26
C MET A 261 3.85 -5.63 -6.29
N MET A 262 5.03 -5.68 -5.65
CA MET A 262 5.95 -4.55 -5.65
C MET A 262 6.53 -4.25 -7.04
N HIS A 263 6.75 -5.25 -7.88
CA HIS A 263 7.10 -5.03 -9.29
C HIS A 263 5.99 -4.33 -10.06
N THR A 264 4.72 -4.65 -9.76
CA THR A 264 3.58 -3.97 -10.35
C THR A 264 3.62 -2.49 -9.99
N PHE A 265 3.72 -2.15 -8.69
CA PHE A 265 3.88 -0.76 -8.24
C PHE A 265 5.09 -0.06 -8.86
N ARG A 266 6.25 -0.73 -8.91
CA ARG A 266 7.48 -0.19 -9.52
C ARG A 266 7.25 0.16 -10.99
N ASN A 267 6.60 -0.72 -11.74
CA ASN A 267 6.31 -0.50 -13.15
C ASN A 267 5.34 0.67 -13.35
N THR A 268 4.29 0.77 -12.53
CA THR A 268 3.36 1.91 -12.54
C THR A 268 4.09 3.21 -12.22
N ALA A 269 4.89 3.23 -11.14
CA ALA A 269 5.70 4.37 -10.71
C ALA A 269 6.70 4.82 -11.79
N HIS A 270 7.40 3.89 -12.43
CA HIS A 270 8.34 4.20 -13.52
C HIS A 270 7.65 4.82 -14.75
N ARG A 271 6.46 4.33 -15.11
CA ARG A 271 5.67 4.92 -16.22
C ARG A 271 5.17 6.31 -15.88
N ILE A 272 4.78 6.53 -14.62
CA ILE A 272 4.41 7.85 -14.10
C ILE A 272 5.61 8.79 -14.18
N GLU A 273 6.78 8.36 -13.69
CA GLU A 273 8.02 9.14 -13.75
C GLU A 273 8.31 9.61 -15.19
N ARG A 274 8.30 8.66 -16.14
CA ARG A 274 8.56 8.96 -17.55
C ARG A 274 7.53 9.94 -18.13
N SER A 275 6.26 9.77 -17.80
CA SER A 275 5.18 10.65 -18.27
C SER A 275 5.25 12.03 -17.63
N TRP A 276 5.65 12.11 -16.36
CA TRP A 276 5.87 13.37 -15.64
C TRP A 276 7.02 14.16 -16.24
N LYS A 277 8.18 13.53 -16.44
CA LYS A 277 9.37 14.12 -17.10
C LYS A 277 9.05 14.73 -18.47
N GLY A 278 8.18 14.08 -19.24
CA GLY A 278 7.76 14.58 -20.56
C GLY A 278 6.65 15.63 -20.53
N SER A 279 6.09 15.92 -19.36
CA SER A 279 4.95 16.83 -19.21
C SER A 279 5.38 18.27 -18.95
N LYS A 280 4.54 19.23 -19.35
CA LYS A 280 4.71 20.64 -18.98
C LYS A 280 4.49 20.91 -17.49
N LEU A 281 3.87 19.98 -16.76
CA LEU A 281 3.65 20.13 -15.32
C LEU A 281 4.96 20.03 -14.53
N ALA A 282 5.94 19.27 -15.04
CA ALA A 282 7.24 19.13 -14.38
C ALA A 282 8.08 20.42 -14.37
N THR A 283 7.75 21.40 -15.22
CA THR A 283 8.46 22.68 -15.30
C THR A 283 7.76 23.80 -14.52
N ILE A 284 6.59 23.53 -13.94
CA ILE A 284 5.78 24.54 -13.27
C ILE A 284 6.15 24.56 -11.79
N HIS A 285 6.52 25.74 -11.29
CA HIS A 285 6.97 25.92 -9.91
C HIS A 285 5.88 26.53 -9.00
N SER A 286 4.84 27.13 -9.58
CA SER A 286 3.76 27.77 -8.84
C SER A 286 2.40 27.55 -9.51
N ASP A 287 1.35 27.40 -8.68
CA ASP A 287 -0.05 27.33 -9.14
C ASP A 287 -0.52 28.59 -9.88
N ASP A 288 0.21 29.70 -9.73
CA ASP A 288 -0.06 30.95 -10.46
C ASP A 288 0.31 30.88 -11.94
N GLU A 289 1.20 29.97 -12.32
CA GLU A 289 1.56 29.72 -13.73
C GLU A 289 0.51 28.86 -14.44
N LEU A 290 -0.36 28.18 -13.69
CA LEU A 290 -1.44 27.36 -14.23
C LEU A 290 -2.64 28.21 -14.61
N SER A 291 -3.17 27.97 -15.81
CA SER A 291 -4.45 28.52 -16.22
C SER A 291 -5.57 28.02 -15.29
N PRO A 292 -6.63 28.82 -15.02
CA PRO A 292 -7.71 28.41 -14.13
C PRO A 292 -8.35 27.06 -14.49
N GLU A 293 -8.51 26.76 -15.79
CA GLU A 293 -9.08 25.49 -16.27
C GLU A 293 -8.18 24.27 -15.98
N THR A 294 -6.86 24.47 -15.92
CA THR A 294 -5.89 23.40 -15.65
C THR A 294 -5.66 23.13 -14.17
N ARG A 295 -6.06 24.04 -13.27
CA ARG A 295 -5.85 23.90 -11.83
C ARG A 295 -6.59 22.68 -11.27
N ASP A 296 -7.87 22.51 -11.61
CA ASP A 296 -8.68 21.37 -11.17
C ASP A 296 -8.07 20.03 -11.64
N LEU A 297 -7.57 19.99 -12.87
CA LEU A 297 -6.89 18.81 -13.41
C LEU A 297 -5.57 18.53 -12.67
N SER A 298 -4.76 19.56 -12.43
CA SER A 298 -3.50 19.46 -11.67
C SER A 298 -3.76 18.93 -10.25
N THR A 299 -4.76 19.48 -9.56
CA THR A 299 -5.20 19.00 -8.24
C THR A 299 -5.62 17.53 -8.28
N GLY A 300 -6.37 17.12 -9.30
CA GLY A 300 -6.77 15.72 -9.49
C GLY A 300 -5.58 14.77 -9.72
N ILE A 301 -4.60 15.20 -10.53
CA ILE A 301 -3.36 14.45 -10.76
C ILE A 301 -2.56 14.32 -9.47
N TRP A 302 -2.39 15.41 -8.73
CA TRP A 302 -1.66 15.38 -7.45
C TRP A 302 -2.33 14.51 -6.41
N LEU A 303 -3.66 14.54 -6.33
CA LEU A 303 -4.41 13.63 -5.46
C LEU A 303 -4.14 12.17 -5.85
N LEU A 304 -4.18 11.84 -7.14
CA LEU A 304 -3.89 10.48 -7.63
C LEU A 304 -2.45 10.04 -7.27
N LEU A 305 -1.46 10.91 -7.45
CA LEU A 305 -0.06 10.63 -7.13
C LEU A 305 0.14 10.40 -5.62
N LYS A 306 -0.48 11.22 -4.76
CA LYS A 306 -0.45 11.04 -3.30
C LYS A 306 -1.11 9.72 -2.91
N THR A 307 -2.26 9.41 -3.49
CA THR A 307 -2.96 8.14 -3.27
C THR A 307 -2.14 6.92 -3.70
N LEU A 308 -1.38 7.02 -4.81
CA LEU A 308 -0.43 5.98 -5.21
C LEU A 308 0.70 5.82 -4.18
N LEU A 309 1.31 6.92 -3.75
CA LEU A 309 2.37 6.89 -2.73
C LEU A 309 1.87 6.24 -1.43
N PHE A 310 0.69 6.62 -0.95
CA PHE A 310 0.09 6.03 0.25
C PHE A 310 -0.21 4.54 0.07
N SER A 311 -0.65 4.13 -1.12
CA SER A 311 -0.86 2.72 -1.46
C SER A 311 0.45 1.92 -1.43
N ILE A 312 1.52 2.46 -2.03
CA ILE A 312 2.86 1.84 -2.03
C ILE A 312 3.37 1.71 -0.60
N VAL A 313 3.33 2.78 0.20
CA VAL A 313 3.81 2.79 1.58
C VAL A 313 3.01 1.80 2.45
N MET A 314 1.69 1.77 2.30
CA MET A 314 0.82 0.86 3.06
C MET A 314 1.13 -0.61 2.77
N VAL A 315 1.29 -0.97 1.49
CA VAL A 315 1.64 -2.34 1.12
C VAL A 315 3.07 -2.67 1.54
N ALA A 316 4.03 -1.76 1.29
CA ALA A 316 5.42 -1.91 1.65
C ALA A 316 5.63 -2.11 3.16
N ASP A 317 4.96 -1.34 4.02
CA ASP A 317 5.04 -1.48 5.48
C ASP A 317 4.61 -2.88 5.93
N SER A 318 3.49 -3.36 5.37
CA SER A 318 2.97 -4.68 5.72
C SER A 318 3.87 -5.81 5.24
N VAL A 319 4.41 -5.74 4.02
CA VAL A 319 5.25 -6.81 3.48
C VAL A 319 6.65 -6.81 4.11
N LEU A 320 7.26 -5.65 4.34
CA LEU A 320 8.55 -5.57 5.05
C LEU A 320 8.42 -6.02 6.50
N GLY A 321 7.37 -5.56 7.18
CA GLY A 321 7.09 -5.96 8.56
C GLY A 321 6.95 -7.46 8.73
N ALA A 322 6.36 -8.17 7.75
CA ALA A 322 6.30 -9.63 7.73
C ALA A 322 7.61 -10.28 7.27
N ALA A 323 8.27 -9.73 6.24
CA ALA A 323 9.49 -10.29 5.65
C ALA A 323 10.68 -10.33 6.61
N VAL A 324 10.79 -9.35 7.53
CA VAL A 324 11.84 -9.33 8.57
C VAL A 324 11.79 -10.56 9.48
N TYR A 325 10.61 -11.15 9.68
CA TYR A 325 10.43 -12.35 10.50
C TYR A 325 10.39 -13.65 9.67
N ALA A 326 10.49 -13.56 8.35
CA ALA A 326 10.50 -14.74 7.48
C ALA A 326 11.80 -15.53 7.69
N ARG A 327 11.70 -16.82 8.01
CA ARG A 327 12.87 -17.66 8.25
C ARG A 327 13.61 -17.96 6.93
N PRO A 328 14.94 -17.80 6.86
CA PRO A 328 15.73 -18.09 5.65
C PRO A 328 15.48 -19.51 5.08
N SER A 329 15.31 -20.49 5.97
CA SER A 329 15.08 -21.90 5.64
C SER A 329 13.74 -22.23 4.99
N GLN A 330 12.83 -21.26 4.87
CA GLN A 330 11.57 -21.42 4.13
C GLN A 330 11.70 -21.01 2.66
N SER A 331 12.79 -20.36 2.26
CA SER A 331 13.06 -19.93 0.88
C SER A 331 13.65 -21.06 0.03
N LEU A 332 12.80 -22.03 -0.33
CA LEU A 332 13.07 -22.84 -1.54
C LEU A 332 12.83 -22.03 -2.83
N GLY A 333 12.34 -20.79 -2.70
CA GLY A 333 12.13 -19.84 -3.79
C GLY A 333 13.34 -18.94 -4.02
N LYS A 334 13.44 -18.40 -5.24
CA LYS A 334 14.54 -17.52 -5.67
C LYS A 334 14.52 -16.13 -5.01
N SER A 335 13.41 -15.72 -4.39
CA SER A 335 13.26 -14.37 -3.84
C SER A 335 13.85 -14.24 -2.45
N SER A 336 14.58 -13.15 -2.22
CA SER A 336 15.13 -12.77 -0.90
C SER A 336 14.43 -11.53 -0.34
N PRO A 337 14.43 -11.32 1.00
CA PRO A 337 13.98 -10.07 1.60
C PRO A 337 14.73 -8.84 1.06
N GLN A 338 16.01 -9.00 0.71
CA GLN A 338 16.84 -7.95 0.11
C GLN A 338 16.31 -7.54 -1.27
N GLU A 339 15.91 -8.49 -2.13
CA GLU A 339 15.29 -8.18 -3.43
C GLU A 339 13.96 -7.41 -3.27
N LEU A 340 13.16 -7.78 -2.26
CA LEU A 340 11.93 -7.06 -1.93
C LEU A 340 12.24 -5.62 -1.48
N ALA A 341 13.20 -5.45 -0.58
CA ALA A 341 13.63 -4.13 -0.09
C ALA A 341 14.19 -3.25 -1.22
N GLU A 342 15.06 -3.80 -2.08
CA GLU A 342 15.56 -3.12 -3.27
C GLU A 342 14.40 -2.66 -4.17
N CYS A 343 13.43 -3.55 -4.42
CA CYS A 343 12.28 -3.22 -5.25
C CYS A 343 11.44 -2.09 -4.65
N ILE A 344 11.24 -2.07 -3.34
CA ILE A 344 10.52 -1.00 -2.63
C ILE A 344 11.26 0.33 -2.75
N LEU A 345 12.57 0.35 -2.47
CA LEU A 345 13.38 1.57 -2.55
C LEU A 345 13.43 2.14 -3.98
N LEU A 346 13.58 1.28 -5.00
CA LEU A 346 13.50 1.73 -6.39
C LEU A 346 12.11 2.25 -6.77
N THR A 347 11.05 1.64 -6.24
CA THR A 347 9.69 2.14 -6.45
C THR A 347 9.54 3.54 -5.90
N LEU A 348 10.03 3.79 -4.68
CA LEU A 348 10.02 5.12 -4.05
C LEU A 348 10.90 6.12 -4.81
N SER A 349 12.04 5.70 -5.36
CA SER A 349 12.89 6.54 -6.21
C SER A 349 12.15 7.06 -7.46
N HIS A 350 11.35 6.21 -8.12
CA HIS A 350 10.55 6.63 -9.29
C HIS A 350 9.47 7.68 -8.96
N ILE A 351 9.03 7.76 -7.70
CA ILE A 351 8.07 8.76 -7.20
C ILE A 351 8.71 9.75 -6.23
N ALA A 352 10.03 9.89 -6.25
CA ALA A 352 10.76 10.78 -5.32
C ALA A 352 10.28 12.23 -5.40
N PHE A 353 9.85 12.69 -6.57
CA PHE A 353 9.26 14.03 -6.77
C PHE A 353 7.91 14.23 -6.05
N VAL A 354 7.18 13.14 -5.74
CA VAL A 354 5.98 13.20 -4.89
C VAL A 354 6.38 13.15 -3.41
N VAL A 355 7.43 12.40 -3.11
CA VAL A 355 7.99 12.26 -1.76
C VAL A 355 8.58 13.58 -1.26
N SER A 356 9.29 14.34 -2.11
CA SER A 356 9.84 15.66 -1.77
C SER A 356 8.75 16.65 -1.36
N GLU A 357 7.61 16.64 -2.05
CA GLU A 357 6.44 17.49 -1.72
C GLU A 357 5.79 17.15 -0.36
N LEU A 358 6.10 15.99 0.22
CA LEU A 358 5.69 15.60 1.58
C LEU A 358 6.81 15.77 2.62
N GLY A 359 7.86 16.54 2.28
CA GLY A 359 9.01 16.81 3.13
C GLY A 359 10.18 15.84 2.95
N GLY A 360 10.14 14.94 1.96
CA GLY A 360 11.21 13.99 1.72
C GLY A 360 11.26 12.84 2.75
N VAL A 361 12.32 12.02 2.66
CA VAL A 361 12.53 10.86 3.55
C VAL A 361 13.35 11.19 4.81
N THR A 362 14.03 12.34 4.82
CA THR A 362 14.92 12.79 5.91
C THR A 362 14.31 13.87 6.79
N ALA A 363 13.13 14.44 6.44
CA ALA A 363 12.47 15.44 7.28
C ALA A 363 12.34 14.93 8.72
N THR A 364 12.99 15.62 9.65
CA THR A 364 12.95 15.31 11.07
C THR A 364 11.63 15.80 11.66
N ALA A 365 11.14 15.10 12.69
CA ALA A 365 9.87 15.45 13.36
C ALA A 365 9.95 16.75 14.19
N THR A 366 11.06 17.49 14.10
CA THR A 366 11.34 18.68 14.91
C THR A 366 10.85 19.98 14.27
N GLY A 367 10.30 19.92 13.04
CA GLY A 367 9.59 21.04 12.42
C GLY A 367 8.11 21.10 12.79
N ASN A 368 7.45 22.22 12.47
CA ASN A 368 6.00 22.40 12.67
C ASN A 368 5.16 21.39 11.86
N ASP A 369 5.72 20.86 10.77
CA ASP A 369 5.11 19.81 9.95
C ASP A 369 5.97 18.54 10.04
N PRO A 370 5.64 17.59 10.95
CA PRO A 370 6.33 16.31 10.99
C PRO A 370 6.04 15.59 9.69
N GLY A 371 7.06 15.42 8.84
CA GLY A 371 6.94 14.73 7.55
C GLY A 371 6.30 13.34 7.68
N PHE A 372 5.92 12.73 6.56
CA PHE A 372 5.13 11.51 6.53
C PHE A 372 5.83 10.33 7.27
N ALA A 373 5.38 10.04 8.50
CA ALA A 373 6.09 9.16 9.42
C ALA A 373 6.15 7.70 8.94
N GLU A 374 5.07 7.21 8.34
CA GLU A 374 4.95 5.86 7.78
C GLU A 374 5.90 5.67 6.59
N LEU A 375 6.07 6.69 5.74
CA LEU A 375 7.05 6.65 4.66
C LEU A 375 8.48 6.51 5.20
N ARG A 376 8.84 7.30 6.22
CA ARG A 376 10.18 7.18 6.85
C ARG A 376 10.39 5.80 7.44
N LYS A 377 9.41 5.28 8.17
CA LYS A 377 9.47 3.92 8.73
C LYS A 377 9.74 2.88 7.63
N VAL A 378 8.98 2.91 6.54
CA VAL A 378 9.16 2.00 5.40
C VAL A 378 10.54 2.17 4.75
N PHE A 379 10.96 3.42 4.56
CA PHE A 379 12.24 3.75 3.94
C PHE A 379 13.44 3.19 4.74
N TYR A 380 13.52 3.51 6.04
CA TYR A 380 14.62 3.03 6.87
C TYR A 380 14.56 1.52 7.09
N LEU A 381 13.37 0.94 7.26
CA LEU A 381 13.23 -0.52 7.38
C LEU A 381 13.70 -1.25 6.10
N ALA A 382 13.40 -0.70 4.92
CA ALA A 382 13.89 -1.26 3.68
C ALA A 382 15.41 -1.16 3.55
N LEU A 383 16.01 -0.04 3.96
CA LEU A 383 17.47 0.12 3.99
C LEU A 383 18.14 -0.86 4.97
N ASP A 384 17.57 -1.04 6.15
CA ASP A 384 18.05 -2.00 7.15
C ASP A 384 18.01 -3.44 6.60
N VAL A 385 16.90 -3.82 5.96
CA VAL A 385 16.77 -5.15 5.33
C VAL A 385 17.76 -5.32 4.18
N LEU A 386 17.99 -4.29 3.37
CA LEU A 386 18.96 -4.31 2.27
C LEU A 386 20.40 -4.43 2.79
N ALA A 387 20.73 -3.71 3.87
CA ALA A 387 22.05 -3.70 4.50
C ALA A 387 22.34 -4.97 5.31
N PHE A 388 21.31 -5.75 5.63
CA PHE A 388 21.47 -7.02 6.33
C PHE A 388 22.19 -8.05 5.45
N GLN A 389 23.48 -8.27 5.74
CA GLN A 389 24.31 -9.29 5.09
C GLN A 389 24.48 -10.50 6.01
N GLU A 390 24.05 -11.67 5.52
CA GLU A 390 24.33 -12.95 6.18
C GLU A 390 25.78 -13.36 5.89
N LYS A 391 26.56 -13.63 6.94
CA LYS A 391 28.03 -13.82 6.89
C LYS A 391 28.50 -14.92 5.92
N ASP A 392 27.62 -15.83 5.53
CA ASP A 392 27.97 -17.01 4.74
C ASP A 392 27.78 -16.83 3.22
N THR A 393 27.21 -15.71 2.75
CA THR A 393 26.86 -15.52 1.32
C THR A 393 27.85 -14.59 0.62
N SER A 394 29.04 -15.11 0.32
CA SER A 394 30.24 -14.36 -0.09
C SER A 394 30.27 -13.72 -1.48
N THR A 395 29.14 -13.56 -2.19
CA THR A 395 29.21 -13.26 -3.65
C THR A 395 28.54 -11.99 -4.16
N LEU A 396 27.58 -11.36 -3.46
CA LEU A 396 26.88 -10.18 -3.98
C LEU A 396 26.65 -9.11 -2.90
N ASN A 397 27.28 -7.94 -3.06
CA ASN A 397 26.98 -6.76 -2.25
C ASN A 397 25.74 -6.05 -2.82
N TYR A 398 24.56 -6.41 -2.30
CA TYR A 398 23.28 -5.82 -2.71
C TYR A 398 23.25 -4.30 -2.56
N CYS A 399 23.88 -3.75 -1.51
CA CYS A 399 23.93 -2.30 -1.28
C CYS A 399 24.69 -1.58 -2.41
N GLU A 400 25.85 -2.10 -2.82
CA GLU A 400 26.62 -1.52 -3.93
C GLU A 400 25.88 -1.60 -5.25
N LEU A 401 25.26 -2.74 -5.56
CA LEU A 401 24.47 -2.90 -6.79
C LEU A 401 23.29 -1.93 -6.82
N PHE A 402 22.61 -1.77 -5.69
CA PHE A 402 21.52 -0.81 -5.54
C PHE A 402 21.99 0.64 -5.72
N VAL A 403 23.08 1.06 -5.08
CA VAL A 403 23.64 2.41 -5.22
C VAL A 403 24.05 2.68 -6.67
N LYS A 404 24.76 1.75 -7.31
CA LYS A 404 25.15 1.87 -8.73
C LYS A 404 23.94 2.03 -9.64
N LYS A 405 22.86 1.31 -9.36
CA LYS A 405 21.61 1.41 -10.12
C LYS A 405 20.92 2.76 -9.93
N LEU A 406 20.90 3.32 -8.72
CA LEU A 406 20.38 4.66 -8.47
C LEU A 406 21.21 5.73 -9.19
N VAL A 407 22.54 5.68 -9.06
CA VAL A 407 23.45 6.63 -9.72
C VAL A 407 23.32 6.55 -11.24
N ALA A 408 23.26 5.33 -11.80
CA ALA A 408 23.06 5.14 -13.24
C ALA A 408 21.71 5.69 -13.74
N ASP A 409 20.64 5.56 -12.95
CA ASP A 409 19.29 6.04 -13.30
C ASP A 409 19.15 7.57 -13.28
N LEU A 410 20.01 8.26 -12.52
CA LEU A 410 20.15 9.73 -12.59
C LEU A 410 20.81 10.19 -13.90
N GLY A 411 21.57 9.31 -14.56
CA GLY A 411 22.29 9.57 -15.80
C GLY A 411 23.52 10.47 -15.65
N VAL A 412 24.28 10.64 -16.74
CA VAL A 412 25.55 11.41 -16.76
C VAL A 412 25.35 12.88 -16.37
N HIS A 413 24.17 13.43 -16.61
CA HIS A 413 23.86 14.82 -16.31
C HIS A 413 23.96 15.11 -14.81
N ALA A 414 23.47 14.24 -13.93
CA ALA A 414 23.52 14.48 -12.48
C ALA A 414 24.95 14.63 -11.93
N CYS A 415 25.94 13.99 -12.57
CA CYS A 415 27.36 14.04 -12.15
C CYS A 415 28.15 15.19 -12.82
N THR A 416 27.66 15.78 -13.92
CA THR A 416 28.44 16.74 -14.73
C THR A 416 27.79 18.11 -14.88
N LEU A 417 26.47 18.16 -14.88
CA LEU A 417 25.66 19.35 -15.09
C LEU A 417 24.69 19.50 -13.92
N ARG A 418 24.62 20.70 -13.36
CA ARG A 418 23.69 20.98 -12.25
C ARG A 418 22.27 20.66 -12.70
N ALA A 419 21.58 19.80 -11.96
CA ALA A 419 20.17 19.52 -12.19
C ALA A 419 19.37 20.83 -12.05
N THR A 420 18.67 21.21 -13.12
CA THR A 420 17.94 22.49 -13.16
C THR A 420 16.49 22.37 -12.75
N GLY A 421 15.93 21.15 -12.70
CA GLY A 421 14.52 20.91 -12.39
C GLY A 421 14.29 20.40 -10.98
N ALA A 422 13.18 20.81 -10.36
CA ALA A 422 12.73 20.31 -9.05
C ALA A 422 12.60 18.77 -9.03
N PHE A 423 12.17 18.19 -10.14
CA PHE A 423 12.09 16.74 -10.32
C PHE A 423 13.45 16.04 -10.14
N ASP A 424 14.49 16.52 -10.84
CA ASP A 424 15.82 15.90 -10.79
C ASP A 424 16.45 16.09 -9.41
N GLN A 425 16.25 17.28 -8.82
CA GLN A 425 16.69 17.58 -7.46
C GLN A 425 16.06 16.63 -6.44
N ALA A 426 14.76 16.37 -6.53
CA ALA A 426 14.09 15.40 -5.65
C ALA A 426 14.67 13.98 -5.77
N LYS A 427 15.00 13.52 -6.99
CA LYS A 427 15.64 12.20 -7.17
C LYS A 427 17.06 12.17 -6.65
N ILE A 428 17.84 13.24 -6.83
CA ILE A 428 19.20 13.32 -6.30
C ILE A 428 19.17 13.33 -4.77
N ALA A 429 18.33 14.15 -4.15
CA ALA A 429 18.16 14.19 -2.70
C ALA A 429 17.76 12.81 -2.14
N TYR A 430 16.77 12.14 -2.77
CA TYR A 430 16.39 10.77 -2.41
C TYR A 430 17.56 9.78 -2.51
N THR A 431 18.35 9.87 -3.59
CA THR A 431 19.51 9.00 -3.82
C THR A 431 20.60 9.22 -2.78
N LEU A 432 20.92 10.49 -2.47
CA LEU A 432 21.89 10.84 -1.43
C LEU A 432 21.43 10.37 -0.05
N ALA A 433 20.14 10.49 0.27
CA ALA A 433 19.58 9.96 1.52
C ALA A 433 19.72 8.43 1.63
N CYS A 434 19.57 7.69 0.53
CA CYS A 434 19.83 6.25 0.53
C CYS A 434 21.32 5.95 0.76
N ILE A 435 22.19 6.64 0.04
CA ILE A 435 23.65 6.44 0.12
C ILE A 435 24.15 6.73 1.53
N GLU A 436 23.70 7.82 2.15
CA GLU A 436 24.08 8.25 3.50
C GLU A 436 23.95 7.10 4.52
N GLN A 437 22.81 6.40 4.49
CA GLN A 437 22.53 5.29 5.40
C GLN A 437 23.29 4.01 5.05
N LEU A 438 23.63 3.83 3.77
CA LEU A 438 24.31 2.63 3.27
C LEU A 438 25.83 2.72 3.31
N VAL A 439 26.43 3.89 3.58
CA VAL A 439 27.90 4.08 3.64
C VAL A 439 28.63 2.94 4.37
N PRO A 440 28.17 2.44 5.55
CA PRO A 440 28.86 1.36 6.24
C PRO A 440 28.95 0.03 5.48
N SER A 441 28.08 -0.18 4.49
CA SER A 441 27.96 -1.39 3.69
C SER A 441 28.59 -1.24 2.29
N LEU A 442 29.15 -0.08 1.94
CA LEU A 442 29.74 0.19 0.63
C LEU A 442 31.26 0.00 0.62
N GLY A 443 31.76 -0.68 -0.42
CA GLY A 443 33.18 -0.73 -0.72
C GLY A 443 33.74 0.61 -1.19
N VAL A 444 35.05 0.78 -1.00
CA VAL A 444 35.79 2.01 -1.34
C VAL A 444 35.66 2.37 -2.82
N SER A 445 35.67 1.37 -3.70
CA SER A 445 35.51 1.60 -5.15
C SER A 445 34.15 2.23 -5.46
N CYS A 446 33.07 1.72 -4.88
CA CYS A 446 31.73 2.33 -5.03
C CYS A 446 31.70 3.76 -4.47
N LEU A 447 32.31 4.00 -3.31
CA LEU A 447 32.40 5.34 -2.73
C LEU A 447 33.17 6.32 -3.62
N ALA A 448 34.28 5.87 -4.21
CA ALA A 448 35.14 6.71 -5.04
C ALA A 448 34.58 6.96 -6.45
N ASP A 449 34.10 5.90 -7.11
CA ASP A 449 33.71 5.95 -8.52
C ASP A 449 32.27 6.43 -8.70
N ASP A 450 31.35 6.01 -7.82
CA ASP A 450 29.93 6.26 -7.98
C ASP A 450 29.41 7.38 -7.05
N VAL A 451 29.79 7.36 -5.76
CA VAL A 451 29.23 8.28 -4.75
C VAL A 451 29.90 9.66 -4.77
N TRP A 452 31.23 9.71 -4.80
CA TRP A 452 31.98 10.96 -4.74
C TRP A 452 31.62 11.89 -5.90
N GLY A 453 31.58 11.36 -7.13
CA GLY A 453 31.20 12.12 -8.33
C GLY A 453 29.80 12.71 -8.25
N LEU A 454 28.86 12.03 -7.56
CA LEU A 454 27.51 12.54 -7.35
C LEU A 454 27.46 13.67 -6.31
N CYS A 455 28.25 13.60 -5.24
CA CYS A 455 28.21 14.61 -4.16
C CYS A 455 28.87 15.92 -4.57
N VAL A 456 30.02 15.85 -5.25
CA VAL A 456 30.90 16.99 -5.55
C VAL A 456 30.19 18.24 -6.11
N PRO A 457 29.29 18.13 -7.11
CA PRO A 457 28.60 19.29 -7.66
C PRO A 457 27.75 20.06 -6.66
N TYR A 458 27.27 19.39 -5.60
CA TYR A 458 26.32 19.94 -4.64
C TYR A 458 26.99 20.40 -3.33
N LEU A 459 28.27 20.12 -3.11
CA LEU A 459 29.00 20.56 -1.91
C LEU A 459 29.30 22.07 -1.89
N VAL A 460 29.17 22.75 -3.03
CA VAL A 460 29.45 24.19 -3.17
C VAL A 460 28.23 25.00 -3.60
N ASP A 461 27.09 24.34 -3.82
CA ASP A 461 25.89 24.97 -4.35
C ASP A 461 24.70 24.87 -3.39
N PRO A 462 24.45 25.91 -2.57
CA PRO A 462 23.33 25.94 -1.64
C PRO A 462 21.98 26.28 -2.30
N SER A 463 21.92 26.40 -3.64
CA SER A 463 20.69 26.81 -4.35
C SER A 463 19.52 25.86 -4.10
N HIS A 464 19.79 24.57 -3.88
CA HIS A 464 18.79 23.59 -3.48
C HIS A 464 19.16 22.99 -2.11
N ARG A 465 18.56 23.57 -1.07
CA ARG A 465 18.91 23.28 0.34
C ARG A 465 18.92 21.80 0.67
N GLU A 466 17.89 21.05 0.27
CA GLU A 466 17.78 19.61 0.60
C GLU A 466 18.94 18.80 -0.01
N THR A 467 19.22 19.00 -1.30
CA THR A 467 20.30 18.30 -2.01
C THR A 467 21.67 18.67 -1.46
N PHE A 468 21.87 19.96 -1.16
CA PHE A 468 23.07 20.48 -0.52
C PHE A 468 23.29 19.80 0.84
N GLU A 469 22.30 19.85 1.73
CA GLU A 469 22.38 19.24 3.07
C GLU A 469 22.60 17.73 3.00
N SER A 470 21.92 17.01 2.09
CA SER A 470 22.12 15.57 1.89
C SER A 470 23.52 15.23 1.37
N ALA A 471 24.07 16.00 0.43
CA ALA A 471 25.44 15.76 -0.07
C ALA A 471 26.47 15.91 1.05
N HIS A 472 26.32 16.95 1.88
CA HIS A 472 27.16 17.13 3.06
C HIS A 472 27.00 15.98 4.07
N SER A 473 25.78 15.51 4.31
CA SER A 473 25.53 14.39 5.22
C SER A 473 26.23 13.11 4.76
N VAL A 474 26.21 12.80 3.46
CA VAL A 474 26.92 11.64 2.89
C VAL A 474 28.44 11.71 3.17
N ILE A 475 29.06 12.88 2.94
CA ILE A 475 30.51 13.05 3.21
C ILE A 475 30.82 12.86 4.70
N LEU A 476 29.99 13.41 5.58
CA LEU A 476 30.14 13.24 7.02
C LEU A 476 29.97 11.78 7.46
N SER A 477 29.03 11.04 6.84
CA SER A 477 28.87 9.60 7.07
C SER A 477 30.10 8.81 6.64
N ILE A 478 30.73 9.14 5.50
CA ILE A 478 31.99 8.52 5.05
C ILE A 478 33.10 8.74 6.08
N PHE A 479 33.26 9.98 6.57
CA PHE A 479 34.28 10.29 7.57
C PHE A 479 34.02 9.61 8.91
N THR A 480 32.76 9.58 9.35
CA THR A 480 32.34 8.94 10.60
C THR A 480 32.63 7.44 10.57
N PHE A 481 32.25 6.78 9.48
CA PHE A 481 32.50 5.36 9.28
C PHE A 481 34.00 5.03 9.26
N HIS A 482 34.80 5.80 8.52
CA HIS A 482 36.26 5.61 8.47
C HIS A 482 36.94 5.86 9.83
N ALA A 483 36.47 6.85 10.60
CA ALA A 483 36.95 7.08 11.96
C ALA A 483 36.62 5.91 12.90
N GLN A 484 35.40 5.36 12.82
CA GLN A 484 34.99 4.20 13.60
C GLN A 484 35.82 2.95 13.29
N GLN A 485 36.12 2.69 12.01
CA GLN A 485 36.98 1.55 11.63
C GLN A 485 38.39 1.65 12.22
N ARG A 486 38.96 2.86 12.32
CA ARG A 486 40.30 3.05 12.90
C ARG A 486 40.31 2.88 14.42
N CYS A 487 39.30 3.39 15.11
CA CYS A 487 39.22 3.30 16.56
C CYS A 487 38.86 1.89 17.06
N GLY A 488 38.11 1.12 16.27
CA GLY A 488 37.64 -0.22 16.65
C GLY A 488 38.73 -1.31 16.63
N GLY A 489 39.89 -1.06 16.01
CA GLY A 489 40.98 -2.04 15.88
C GLY A 489 41.76 -2.32 17.17
N ASP A 490 41.76 -1.40 18.14
CA ASP A 490 42.70 -1.45 19.28
C ASP A 490 42.10 -1.97 20.60
N LEU A 491 40.79 -2.26 20.69
CA LEU A 491 40.11 -2.52 21.97
C LEU A 491 39.42 -3.88 22.14
N PHE A 492 39.47 -4.78 21.16
CA PHE A 492 38.86 -6.13 21.25
C PHE A 492 39.84 -7.30 21.04
N GLU A 493 41.14 -7.05 21.12
CA GLU A 493 42.15 -8.11 21.16
C GLU A 493 42.28 -8.67 22.60
N THR A 494 41.23 -9.34 23.09
CA THR A 494 41.36 -10.21 24.26
C THR A 494 40.43 -11.42 24.18
N GLN A 495 41.04 -12.52 23.74
CA GLN A 495 40.72 -13.93 24.00
C GLN A 495 39.57 -14.65 23.28
N HIS A 496 40.00 -15.66 22.51
CA HIS A 496 39.30 -16.86 22.00
C HIS A 496 38.36 -16.71 20.79
N ASP A 497 38.92 -16.80 19.58
CA ASP A 497 38.90 -18.07 18.82
C ASP A 497 39.87 -18.00 17.62
N GLU A 498 40.95 -18.80 17.68
CA GLU A 498 41.86 -19.03 16.54
C GLU A 498 41.17 -19.97 15.55
N ARG A 499 40.36 -19.44 14.62
CA ARG A 499 40.09 -20.12 13.35
C ARG A 499 39.45 -19.18 12.33
N ILE A 500 40.29 -18.77 11.36
CA ILE A 500 39.95 -18.29 10.02
C ILE A 500 39.30 -16.89 9.95
N THR A 501 40.14 -15.85 9.93
CA THR A 501 39.85 -14.60 9.19
C THR A 501 41.15 -13.96 8.71
N GLU A 502 41.63 -14.40 7.55
CA GLU A 502 42.88 -13.95 6.93
C GLU A 502 42.63 -13.00 5.73
N SER A 503 41.51 -12.26 5.68
CA SER A 503 41.13 -11.53 4.46
C SER A 503 40.47 -10.16 4.62
N THR A 504 40.65 -9.45 5.73
CA THR A 504 40.28 -8.02 5.82
C THR A 504 41.39 -7.21 6.47
N SER A 505 42.60 -7.30 5.93
CA SER A 505 43.51 -6.17 6.02
C SER A 505 42.82 -4.98 5.35
N THR A 506 42.52 -3.94 6.12
CA THR A 506 41.99 -2.66 5.62
C THR A 506 42.82 -2.25 4.42
N SER A 507 42.23 -2.31 3.22
CA SER A 507 42.96 -2.03 1.99
C SER A 507 43.57 -0.62 2.12
N PRO A 508 44.89 -0.44 1.87
CA PRO A 508 45.56 0.87 1.96
C PRO A 508 44.86 1.94 1.09
N ASP A 509 44.09 1.50 0.10
CA ASP A 509 43.29 2.33 -0.80
C ASP A 509 42.17 3.11 -0.07
N ALA A 510 41.52 2.52 0.95
CA ALA A 510 40.43 3.15 1.70
C ALA A 510 40.88 4.42 2.42
N THR A 511 42.00 4.30 3.14
CA THR A 511 42.64 5.41 3.85
C THR A 511 43.08 6.49 2.87
N GLN A 512 43.70 6.09 1.76
CA GLN A 512 44.19 7.04 0.77
C GLN A 512 43.04 7.84 0.13
N PHE A 513 41.91 7.21 -0.14
CA PHE A 513 40.72 7.86 -0.67
C PHE A 513 40.19 8.97 0.26
N VAL A 514 39.94 8.64 1.55
CA VAL A 514 39.42 9.61 2.52
C VAL A 514 40.38 10.79 2.72
N HIS A 515 41.70 10.53 2.78
CA HIS A 515 42.71 11.60 2.88
C HIS A 515 42.69 12.57 1.69
N ARG A 516 42.33 12.10 0.49
CA ARG A 516 42.20 12.96 -0.70
C ARG A 516 40.93 13.81 -0.67
N MET A 517 39.84 13.34 -0.06
CA MET A 517 38.58 14.08 0.05
C MET A 517 38.67 15.27 1.02
N ILE A 518 39.39 15.13 2.13
CA ILE A 518 39.40 16.13 3.23
C ILE A 518 39.79 17.55 2.76
N PRO A 519 40.90 17.77 2.01
CA PRO A 519 41.27 19.11 1.59
C PRO A 519 40.21 19.76 0.70
N TYR A 520 39.60 18.98 -0.20
CA TYR A 520 38.54 19.46 -1.08
C TYR A 520 37.29 19.85 -0.29
N TYR A 521 36.86 18.99 0.63
CA TYR A 521 35.69 19.25 1.46
C TYR A 521 35.90 20.48 2.37
N ALA A 522 37.08 20.63 2.96
CA ALA A 522 37.43 21.81 3.76
C ALA A 522 37.36 23.10 2.92
N GLN A 523 37.85 23.07 1.69
CA GLN A 523 37.75 24.20 0.75
C GLN A 523 36.28 24.55 0.45
N CYS A 524 35.43 23.54 0.21
CA CYS A 524 33.99 23.75 -0.01
C CYS A 524 33.33 24.46 1.18
N LEU A 525 33.63 24.04 2.42
CA LEU A 525 33.09 24.68 3.63
C LEU A 525 33.56 26.13 3.80
N ILE A 526 34.81 26.43 3.44
CA ILE A 526 35.34 27.79 3.47
C ILE A 526 34.61 28.68 2.47
N GLU A 527 34.40 28.18 1.25
CA GLU A 527 33.69 28.91 0.20
C GLU A 527 32.24 29.19 0.61
N VAL A 528 31.49 28.16 1.02
CA VAL A 528 30.09 28.32 1.45
C VAL A 528 29.98 29.19 2.72
N GLY A 529 30.88 29.01 3.69
CA GLY A 529 30.93 29.81 4.91
C GLY A 529 31.25 31.28 4.67
N GLY A 530 32.00 31.60 3.60
CA GLY A 530 32.27 32.98 3.16
C GLY A 530 31.05 33.69 2.57
N TYR A 531 30.09 32.94 2.00
CA TYR A 531 28.86 33.49 1.41
C TYR A 531 27.69 33.68 2.39
N PHE A 532 27.78 33.14 3.62
CA PHE A 532 26.77 33.33 4.68
C PHE A 532 27.27 34.23 5.83
N PRO A 533 27.29 35.58 5.67
CA PRO A 533 27.50 36.48 6.81
C PRO A 533 26.36 36.41 7.85
N ALA A 534 25.22 35.78 7.55
CA ALA A 534 24.01 35.76 8.38
C ALA A 534 23.98 34.66 9.47
N ILE A 535 24.75 33.57 9.35
CA ILE A 535 24.74 32.49 10.36
C ILE A 535 25.51 32.90 11.64
N ARG A 536 26.34 33.95 11.56
CA ARG A 536 27.01 34.53 12.75
C ARG A 536 26.06 35.08 13.81
N ASN A 537 24.81 35.41 13.46
CA ASN A 537 23.85 36.02 14.38
C ASN A 537 22.98 35.00 15.15
N TYR A 538 22.98 33.71 14.80
CA TYR A 538 22.22 32.70 15.56
C TYR A 538 23.00 32.11 16.74
N SER A 539 24.34 32.25 16.77
CA SER A 539 25.17 31.87 17.93
C SER A 539 25.15 32.91 19.06
N SER A 540 24.46 34.04 18.90
CA SER A 540 24.40 35.12 19.91
C SER A 540 23.09 35.13 20.72
N ALA A 541 22.17 34.19 20.48
CA ALA A 541 20.87 34.13 21.17
C ALA A 541 20.80 33.06 22.27
N GLU A 542 21.90 32.36 22.57
CA GLU A 542 22.02 31.48 23.74
C GLU A 542 22.80 32.16 24.86
N HIS A 543 22.30 33.30 25.36
CA HIS A 543 22.59 33.81 26.71
C HIS A 543 21.30 34.49 27.21
N CYS A 544 20.31 33.67 27.56
CA CYS A 544 19.28 34.00 28.53
C CYS A 544 18.75 32.73 29.20
#